data_AF-A0A5C8G6V8-F1
#
_entry.id   AF-A0A5C8G6V8-F1
#
_cell.length_a   1.000
_cell.length_b   1.000
_cell.length_c   1.000
_cell.angle_alpha   90.00
_cell.angle_beta   90.00
_cell.angle_gamma   90.00
#
_symmetry.space_group_name_H-M   'P 1'
#
loop_
_entity.id
_entity.type
_entity.pdbx_description
1 polymer ?
#
loop_
_entity_poly.entity_id
_entity_poly.type
_entity_poly.pdbx_seq_one_letter_code
_entity_poly.pdbx_strand_id
1 'polypeptide(L)'
;MYKCFLCEYEGNMKIKSSVEGREIVRCPKCELEFIYNQPSSEEIKNIYSREYYKAMGLESGEVIDVALMKKSTFLDILKKILPYKNSGNILDVGTATGFLLEVAKKLGFEPYGIELSEYSSSIAKKKFGEDRIYNGILEENPFEENFFDIITMCDYFEHVENPINILNISHKLLKNTINSNGGGDISL
;
A
#
# COMPACT_ATOMS: atom_id res chain seq x y z
N MET A 1 -29.45 2.04 6.59
CA MET A 1 -29.16 2.78 5.34
C MET A 1 -27.66 2.68 5.12
N TYR A 2 -27.22 2.24 3.95
CA TYR A 2 -25.79 2.05 3.67
C TYR A 2 -25.16 3.38 3.27
N LYS A 3 -23.86 3.53 3.54
CA LYS A 3 -23.04 4.65 3.09
C LYS A 3 -21.79 4.10 2.39
N CYS A 4 -21.51 4.59 1.19
CA CYS A 4 -20.32 4.22 0.43
C CYS A 4 -19.15 5.13 0.84
N PHE A 5 -18.08 4.56 1.40
CA PHE A 5 -16.88 5.31 1.82
C PHE A 5 -16.06 5.89 0.67
N LEU A 6 -16.33 5.49 -0.59
CA LEU A 6 -15.61 6.00 -1.76
C LEU A 6 -16.32 7.19 -2.42
N CYS A 7 -17.64 7.11 -2.62
CA CYS A 7 -18.39 8.10 -3.40
C CYS A 7 -19.51 8.81 -2.61
N GLU A 8 -19.56 8.57 -1.29
CA GLU A 8 -20.49 9.15 -0.33
C GLU A 8 -21.98 8.90 -0.64
N TYR A 9 -22.30 7.93 -1.50
CA TYR A 9 -23.68 7.54 -1.74
C TYR A 9 -24.30 6.96 -0.47
N GLU A 10 -25.40 7.56 -0.03
CA GLU A 10 -26.24 7.09 1.08
C GLU A 10 -27.57 6.56 0.53
N GLY A 11 -27.91 5.32 0.87
CA GLY A 11 -29.13 4.69 0.38
C GLY A 11 -29.11 3.18 0.48
N ASN A 12 -29.98 2.54 -0.30
CA ASN A 12 -29.98 1.08 -0.41
C ASN A 12 -28.86 0.62 -1.35
N MET A 13 -28.22 -0.49 -1.00
CA MET A 13 -27.19 -1.16 -1.80
C MET A 13 -27.56 -2.63 -1.99
N LYS A 14 -27.03 -3.24 -3.05
CA LYS A 14 -27.26 -4.67 -3.32
C LYS A 14 -26.34 -5.50 -2.43
N ILE A 15 -26.91 -6.34 -1.57
CA ILE A 15 -26.14 -7.34 -0.82
C ILE A 15 -25.72 -8.45 -1.80
N LYS A 16 -24.43 -8.76 -1.83
CA LYS A 16 -23.80 -9.78 -2.68
C LYS A 16 -23.58 -11.09 -1.93
N SER A 17 -23.18 -10.99 -0.67
CA SER A 17 -22.96 -12.13 0.24
C SER A 17 -22.89 -11.63 1.69
N SER A 18 -22.81 -12.55 2.64
CA SER A 18 -22.51 -12.24 4.03
C SER A 18 -21.42 -13.18 4.56
N VAL A 19 -20.48 -12.63 5.33
CA VAL A 19 -19.36 -13.35 5.94
C VAL A 19 -19.28 -12.92 7.40
N GLU A 20 -19.38 -13.88 8.32
CA GLU A 20 -19.28 -13.63 9.78
C GLU A 20 -20.19 -12.49 10.29
N GLY A 21 -21.42 -12.40 9.76
CA GLY A 21 -22.38 -11.37 10.15
C GLY A 21 -22.13 -9.99 9.55
N ARG A 22 -21.11 -9.84 8.69
CA ARG A 22 -20.89 -8.64 7.88
C ARG A 22 -21.43 -8.85 6.46
N GLU A 23 -21.96 -7.80 5.85
CA GLU A 23 -22.53 -7.85 4.51
C GLU A 23 -21.52 -7.35 3.49
N ILE A 24 -21.34 -8.07 2.38
CA ILE A 24 -20.66 -7.53 1.20
C ILE A 24 -21.71 -6.85 0.34
N VAL A 25 -21.58 -5.55 0.11
CA VAL A 25 -22.55 -4.74 -0.62
C VAL A 25 -21.94 -4.11 -1.85
N ARG A 26 -22.75 -3.91 -2.90
CA ARG A 26 -22.37 -3.18 -4.11
C ARG A 26 -23.05 -1.82 -4.15
N CYS A 27 -22.26 -0.76 -4.27
CA CYS A 27 -22.74 0.59 -4.45
C CYS A 27 -23.37 0.76 -5.85
N PRO A 28 -24.61 1.30 -5.98
CA PRO A 28 -25.22 1.52 -7.29
C PRO A 28 -24.65 2.72 -8.07
N LYS A 29 -23.89 3.60 -7.39
CA LYS A 29 -23.31 4.81 -8.01
C LYS A 29 -21.92 4.58 -8.59
N CYS A 30 -21.00 4.02 -7.80
CA CYS A 30 -19.60 3.79 -8.22
C CYS A 30 -19.25 2.31 -8.46
N GLU A 31 -20.22 1.41 -8.32
CA GLU A 31 -20.07 -0.04 -8.51
C GLU A 31 -19.08 -0.77 -7.59
N LEU A 32 -18.42 -0.07 -6.66
CA LEU A 32 -17.55 -0.66 -5.65
C LEU A 32 -18.30 -1.74 -4.84
N GLU A 33 -17.68 -2.91 -4.73
CA GLU A 33 -18.11 -3.98 -3.83
C GLU A 33 -17.23 -3.94 -2.57
N PHE A 34 -17.83 -3.90 -1.37
CA PHE A 34 -17.10 -3.76 -0.12
C PHE A 34 -17.83 -4.37 1.07
N ILE A 35 -17.08 -4.67 2.14
CA ILE A 35 -17.64 -5.12 3.42
C ILE A 35 -18.26 -3.91 4.13
N TYR A 36 -19.57 -3.95 4.36
CA TYR A 36 -20.29 -2.95 5.14
C TYR A 36 -20.12 -3.20 6.64
N ASN A 37 -20.02 -2.12 7.43
CA ASN A 37 -19.47 -2.13 8.79
C ASN A 37 -18.06 -2.72 8.80
N GLN A 38 -17.13 -2.02 8.14
CA GLN A 38 -15.73 -2.41 8.10
C GLN A 38 -15.20 -2.60 9.54
N PRO A 39 -14.31 -3.58 9.76
CA PRO A 39 -13.65 -3.72 11.04
C PRO A 39 -12.96 -2.40 11.41
N SER A 40 -13.09 -1.99 12.66
CA SER A 40 -12.34 -0.86 13.21
C SER A 40 -10.84 -1.10 13.13
N SER A 41 -10.03 -0.04 13.20
CA SER A 41 -8.57 -0.16 13.18
C SER A 41 -8.04 -1.11 14.25
N GLU A 42 -8.72 -1.23 15.40
CA GLU A 42 -8.38 -2.16 16.47
C GLU A 42 -8.70 -3.62 16.09
N GLU A 43 -9.83 -3.88 15.45
CA GLU A 43 -10.14 -5.21 14.90
C GLU A 43 -9.16 -5.59 13.78
N ILE A 44 -8.81 -4.65 12.90
CA ILE A 44 -7.81 -4.83 11.86
C ILE A 44 -6.44 -5.18 12.48
N LYS A 45 -5.99 -4.44 13.49
CA LYS A 45 -4.73 -4.75 14.22
C LYS A 45 -4.73 -6.16 14.81
N ASN A 46 -5.86 -6.60 15.36
CA ASN A 46 -5.98 -7.97 15.89
C ASN A 46 -5.97 -9.04 14.79
N ILE A 47 -6.50 -8.74 13.60
CA ILE A 47 -6.39 -9.63 12.43
C ILE A 47 -4.94 -9.69 11.94
N TYR A 48 -4.23 -8.55 11.92
CA TYR A 48 -2.81 -8.42 11.56
C TYR A 48 -1.87 -8.60 12.75
N SER A 49 -2.26 -9.39 13.74
CA SER A 49 -1.44 -9.66 14.90
C SER A 49 -0.18 -10.45 14.53
N ARG A 50 0.69 -10.68 15.52
CA ARG A 50 1.88 -11.52 15.38
C ARG A 50 1.54 -12.88 14.74
N GLU A 51 0.36 -13.42 15.02
CA GLU A 51 -0.14 -14.69 14.50
C GLU A 51 -0.42 -14.67 12.99
N TYR A 52 -0.81 -13.54 12.41
CA TYR A 52 -0.94 -13.39 10.95
C TYR A 52 0.44 -13.41 10.28
N TYR A 53 1.39 -12.64 10.82
CA TYR A 53 2.77 -12.66 10.33
C TYR A 53 3.44 -14.03 10.55
N LYS A 54 3.09 -14.74 11.63
CA LYS A 54 3.43 -16.15 11.85
C LYS A 54 2.88 -17.06 10.76
N ALA A 55 1.59 -16.93 10.43
CA ALA A 55 0.95 -17.71 9.38
C ALA A 55 1.57 -17.45 7.99
N MET A 56 2.12 -16.25 7.79
CA MET A 56 2.92 -15.90 6.60
C MET A 56 4.37 -16.39 6.64
N GLY A 57 4.74 -17.17 7.66
CA GLY A 57 6.06 -17.77 7.81
C GLY A 57 7.15 -16.79 8.21
N LEU A 58 6.79 -15.57 8.60
CA LEU A 58 7.75 -14.51 8.92
C LEU A 58 8.27 -14.60 10.36
N GLU A 59 7.75 -15.49 11.21
CA GLU A 59 8.21 -15.63 12.60
C GLU A 59 9.68 -16.05 12.75
N SER A 60 10.19 -16.85 11.81
CA SER A 60 11.57 -17.34 11.79
C SER A 60 12.43 -16.65 10.73
N GLY A 61 11.99 -15.49 10.23
CA GLY A 61 12.61 -14.79 9.10
C GLY A 61 11.92 -15.08 7.77
N GLU A 62 12.53 -14.66 6.68
CA GLU A 62 11.93 -14.75 5.35
C GLU A 62 11.97 -16.19 4.83
N VAL A 63 10.79 -16.75 4.51
CA VAL A 63 10.72 -18.03 3.80
C VAL A 63 11.22 -17.84 2.37
N ILE A 64 12.28 -18.57 2.00
CA ILE A 64 13.00 -18.38 0.74
C ILE A 64 12.08 -18.46 -0.49
N ASP A 65 11.19 -19.45 -0.54
CA ASP A 65 10.31 -19.68 -1.70
C ASP A 65 9.26 -18.58 -1.84
N VAL A 66 8.69 -18.14 -0.70
CA VAL A 66 7.75 -17.01 -0.67
C VAL A 66 8.45 -15.73 -1.11
N ALA A 67 9.67 -15.50 -0.63
CA ALA A 67 10.47 -14.35 -1.01
C ALA A 67 10.76 -14.34 -2.51
N LEU A 68 11.15 -15.48 -3.09
CA LEU A 68 11.42 -15.61 -4.53
C LEU A 68 10.17 -15.37 -5.36
N MET A 69 9.04 -15.98 -4.97
CA MET A 69 7.75 -15.79 -5.64
C MET A 69 7.33 -14.31 -5.63
N LYS A 70 7.31 -13.67 -4.45
CA LYS A 70 6.93 -12.25 -4.30
C LYS A 70 7.87 -11.35 -5.09
N LYS A 71 9.19 -11.55 -5.01
CA LYS A 71 10.18 -10.76 -5.78
C LYS A 71 9.97 -10.91 -7.30
N SER A 72 9.60 -12.10 -7.78
CA SER A 72 9.26 -12.30 -9.20
C SER A 72 8.05 -11.47 -9.60
N THR A 73 6.97 -11.49 -8.82
CA THR A 73 5.77 -10.68 -9.07
C THR A 73 6.09 -9.19 -9.05
N PHE A 74 6.86 -8.72 -8.05
CA PHE A 74 7.24 -7.31 -7.96
C PHE A 74 8.16 -6.86 -9.09
N LEU A 75 9.03 -7.74 -9.59
CA LEU A 75 9.83 -7.45 -10.78
C LEU A 75 8.94 -7.19 -12.00
N ASP A 76 7.91 -8.00 -12.21
CA ASP A 76 7.00 -7.82 -13.34
C ASP A 76 6.14 -6.57 -13.21
N ILE A 77 5.77 -6.18 -11.98
CA ILE A 77 5.10 -4.90 -11.71
C ILE A 77 6.04 -3.73 -12.01
N LEU A 78 7.25 -3.72 -11.44
CA LEU A 78 8.21 -2.62 -11.60
C LEU A 78 8.66 -2.47 -13.06
N LYS A 79 8.80 -3.57 -13.82
CA LYS A 79 9.10 -3.53 -15.26
C LYS A 79 8.06 -2.74 -16.07
N LYS A 80 6.80 -2.70 -15.65
CA LYS A 80 5.76 -1.89 -16.31
C LYS A 80 5.94 -0.39 -16.05
N ILE A 81 6.67 -0.03 -15.00
CA ILE A 81 6.96 1.36 -14.62
C ILE A 81 8.24 1.88 -15.29
N LEU A 82 9.21 1.00 -15.55
CA LEU A 82 10.51 1.34 -16.15
C LEU A 82 10.45 2.23 -17.41
N PRO A 83 9.48 2.07 -18.34
CA PRO A 83 9.36 2.96 -19.50
C PRO A 83 9.07 4.43 -19.14
N TYR A 84 8.47 4.68 -17.98
CA TYR A 84 8.08 6.02 -17.52
C TYR A 84 9.09 6.62 -16.55
N LYS A 85 9.70 5.77 -15.70
CA LYS A 85 10.71 6.17 -14.72
C LYS A 85 11.64 4.99 -14.46
N ASN A 86 12.95 5.19 -14.51
CA ASN A 86 13.96 4.13 -14.36
C ASN A 86 15.01 4.40 -13.26
N SER A 87 14.82 5.47 -12.49
CA SER A 87 15.67 5.87 -11.36
C SER A 87 14.91 6.87 -10.48
N GLY A 88 15.46 7.16 -9.30
CA GLY A 88 14.88 8.11 -8.34
C GLY A 88 14.38 7.44 -7.07
N ASN A 89 13.67 8.20 -6.25
CA ASN A 89 13.20 7.75 -4.94
C ASN A 89 11.90 6.97 -5.11
N ILE A 90 11.85 5.74 -4.59
CA ILE A 90 10.63 4.92 -4.57
C ILE A 90 10.17 4.73 -3.13
N LEU A 91 8.91 5.03 -2.85
CA LEU A 91 8.25 4.71 -1.60
C LEU A 91 7.34 3.49 -1.79
N ASP A 92 7.45 2.51 -0.91
CA ASP A 92 6.50 1.40 -0.81
C ASP A 92 5.71 1.51 0.50
N VAL A 93 4.39 1.69 0.40
CA VAL A 93 3.48 1.78 1.55
C VAL A 93 2.95 0.39 1.87
N GLY A 94 3.18 -0.08 3.10
CA GLY A 94 2.99 -1.48 3.46
C GLY A 94 4.18 -2.35 3.05
N THR A 95 5.41 -1.85 3.26
CA THR A 95 6.60 -2.49 2.67
C THR A 95 6.96 -3.86 3.26
N ALA A 96 6.35 -4.24 4.39
CA ALA A 96 6.67 -5.46 5.12
C ALA A 96 8.19 -5.59 5.36
N THR A 97 8.82 -6.70 4.97
CA THR A 97 10.27 -6.90 5.08
C THR A 97 11.06 -6.37 3.89
N GLY A 98 10.38 -5.71 2.94
CA GLY A 98 10.96 -4.92 1.85
C GLY A 98 11.32 -5.69 0.58
N PHE A 99 10.59 -6.78 0.26
CA PHE A 99 10.84 -7.54 -0.97
C PHE A 99 10.72 -6.71 -2.25
N LEU A 100 9.72 -5.83 -2.35
CA LEU A 100 9.56 -4.93 -3.50
C LEU A 100 10.75 -3.96 -3.57
N LEU A 101 11.13 -3.37 -2.44
CA LEU A 101 12.25 -2.44 -2.34
C LEU A 101 13.60 -3.06 -2.71
N GLU A 102 13.84 -4.34 -2.40
CA GLU A 102 15.04 -5.04 -2.86
C GLU A 102 15.09 -5.16 -4.39
N VAL A 103 13.95 -5.43 -5.02
CA VAL A 103 13.86 -5.51 -6.49
C VAL A 103 14.04 -4.13 -7.09
N ALA A 104 13.38 -3.11 -6.54
CA ALA A 104 13.49 -1.73 -7.00
C ALA A 104 14.94 -1.21 -6.91
N LYS A 105 15.64 -1.51 -5.81
CA LYS A 105 17.06 -1.16 -5.65
C LYS A 105 17.94 -1.77 -6.74
N LYS A 106 17.71 -3.03 -7.12
CA LYS A 106 18.42 -3.69 -8.23
C LYS A 106 18.12 -3.08 -9.59
N LEU A 107 16.96 -2.42 -9.74
CA LEU A 107 16.55 -1.73 -10.96
C LEU A 107 17.02 -0.26 -11.01
N GLY A 108 17.73 0.23 -10.00
CA GLY A 108 18.32 1.58 -9.98
C GLY A 108 17.53 2.63 -9.20
N PHE A 109 16.53 2.22 -8.41
CA PHE A 109 15.80 3.12 -7.51
C PHE A 109 16.43 3.21 -6.13
N GLU A 110 16.15 4.31 -5.44
CA GLU A 110 16.50 4.53 -4.03
C GLU A 110 15.29 4.19 -3.13
N PRO A 111 15.35 3.10 -2.35
CA PRO A 111 14.18 2.59 -1.62
C PRO A 111 13.86 3.32 -0.31
N TYR A 112 12.58 3.59 -0.12
CA TYR A 112 11.95 4.07 1.10
C TYR A 112 10.69 3.25 1.38
N GLY A 113 10.30 3.15 2.64
CA GLY A 113 9.17 2.31 3.03
C GLY A 113 8.41 2.82 4.25
N ILE A 114 7.12 2.50 4.30
CA ILE A 114 6.27 2.68 5.47
C ILE A 114 5.71 1.32 5.83
N GLU A 115 5.81 0.93 7.10
CA GLU A 115 5.34 -0.36 7.58
C GLU A 115 4.84 -0.25 9.02
N LEU A 116 3.62 -0.71 9.28
CA LEU A 116 3.00 -0.63 10.60
C LEU A 116 3.62 -1.62 11.60
N SER A 117 3.98 -2.83 11.14
CA SER A 117 4.57 -3.86 12.00
C SER A 117 5.99 -3.51 12.42
N GLU A 118 6.20 -3.36 13.73
CA GLU A 118 7.54 -3.13 14.30
C GLU A 118 8.53 -4.25 13.92
N TYR A 119 8.05 -5.50 13.90
CA TYR A 119 8.87 -6.65 13.51
C TYR A 119 9.34 -6.53 12.05
N SER A 120 8.41 -6.35 11.11
CA SER A 120 8.71 -6.28 9.68
C SER A 120 9.54 -5.05 9.34
N SER A 121 9.18 -3.89 9.90
CA SER A 121 9.93 -2.64 9.71
C SER A 121 11.35 -2.75 10.25
N SER A 122 11.60 -3.44 11.38
CA SER A 122 12.96 -3.65 11.89
C SER A 122 13.85 -4.45 10.94
N ILE A 123 13.27 -5.39 10.18
CA ILE A 123 13.99 -6.16 9.15
C ILE A 123 14.27 -5.26 7.95
N ALA A 124 13.29 -4.50 7.48
CA ALA A 124 13.46 -3.56 6.38
C ALA A 124 14.50 -2.48 6.71
N LYS A 125 14.48 -1.92 7.93
CA LYS A 125 15.46 -0.95 8.43
C LYS A 125 16.90 -1.46 8.34
N LYS A 126 17.14 -2.73 8.73
CA LYS A 126 18.45 -3.38 8.59
C LYS A 126 18.92 -3.47 7.14
N LYS A 127 18.00 -3.56 6.17
CA LYS A 127 18.33 -3.69 4.74
C LYS A 127 18.54 -2.34 4.04
N PHE A 128 17.78 -1.32 4.43
CA PHE A 128 17.70 -0.07 3.66
C PHE A 128 18.16 1.18 4.42
N GLY A 129 18.20 1.13 5.76
CA GLY A 129 18.54 2.25 6.63
C GLY A 129 17.39 2.63 7.58
N GLU A 130 17.73 3.05 8.79
CA GLU A 130 16.77 3.54 9.80
C GLU A 130 16.04 4.81 9.35
N ASP A 131 16.71 5.64 8.57
CA ASP A 131 16.22 6.91 8.01
C ASP A 131 15.29 6.75 6.81
N ARG A 132 15.26 5.55 6.20
CA ARG A 132 14.49 5.29 4.97
C ARG A 132 13.21 4.51 5.19
N ILE A 133 13.10 3.83 6.33
CA ILE A 133 11.96 3.02 6.69
C ILE A 133 11.27 3.63 7.90
N TYR A 134 10.06 4.13 7.69
CA TYR A 134 9.22 4.63 8.76
C TYR A 134 8.35 3.50 9.31
N ASN A 135 8.41 3.27 10.63
CA ASN A 135 7.51 2.35 11.30
C ASN A 135 6.26 3.12 11.78
N GLY A 136 5.13 2.91 11.10
CA GLY A 136 3.90 3.64 11.36
C GLY A 136 2.94 3.59 10.18
N ILE A 137 2.01 4.53 10.15
CA ILE A 137 1.01 4.70 9.09
C ILE A 137 1.41 5.83 8.12
N LEU A 138 0.86 5.82 6.91
CA LEU A 138 1.19 6.83 5.90
C LEU A 138 0.82 8.24 6.36
N GLU A 139 -0.25 8.39 7.13
CA GLU A 139 -0.76 9.66 7.61
C GLU A 139 0.22 10.41 8.53
N GLU A 140 1.11 9.69 9.20
CA GLU A 140 2.08 10.23 10.16
C GLU A 140 3.51 10.21 9.60
N ASN A 141 3.66 9.96 8.30
CA ASN A 141 4.97 9.81 7.68
C ASN A 141 5.84 11.08 7.85
N PRO A 142 7.17 10.93 8.03
CA PRO A 142 8.08 12.05 8.23
C PRO A 142 8.67 12.58 6.91
N PHE A 143 8.20 12.11 5.76
CA PHE A 143 8.82 12.43 4.48
C PHE A 143 8.39 13.81 3.98
N GLU A 144 9.29 14.44 3.25
CA GLU A 144 9.01 15.72 2.61
C GLU A 144 8.01 15.55 1.46
N GLU A 145 7.15 16.56 1.27
CA GLU A 145 6.33 16.65 0.06
C GLU A 145 7.22 16.77 -1.19
N ASN A 146 6.73 16.31 -2.34
CA ASN A 146 7.47 16.33 -3.61
C ASN A 146 8.84 15.61 -3.57
N PHE A 147 8.95 14.54 -2.79
CA PHE A 147 10.21 13.82 -2.61
C PHE A 147 10.33 12.53 -3.44
N PHE A 148 9.20 11.85 -3.70
CA PHE A 148 9.20 10.54 -4.36
C PHE A 148 8.91 10.63 -5.85
N ASP A 149 9.62 9.82 -6.63
CA ASP A 149 9.38 9.66 -8.06
C ASP A 149 8.32 8.58 -8.35
N ILE A 150 8.24 7.57 -7.47
CA ILE A 150 7.27 6.47 -7.54
C ILE A 150 6.76 6.18 -6.14
N ILE A 151 5.45 5.94 -6.01
CA ILE A 151 4.84 5.37 -4.82
C ILE A 151 4.13 4.07 -5.20
N THR A 152 4.39 2.99 -4.47
CA THR A 152 3.72 1.69 -4.61
C THR A 152 2.90 1.36 -3.36
N MET A 153 1.80 0.62 -3.57
CA MET A 153 0.86 0.15 -2.55
C MET A 153 0.40 -1.27 -2.88
N CYS A 154 1.36 -2.20 -3.01
CA CYS A 154 1.04 -3.58 -3.38
C CYS A 154 0.59 -4.37 -2.14
N ASP A 155 -0.53 -5.10 -2.24
CA ASP A 155 -1.11 -5.87 -1.13
C ASP A 155 -1.38 -4.99 0.13
N TYR A 156 -1.88 -3.76 -0.08
CA TYR A 156 -2.09 -2.74 0.96
C TYR A 156 -3.45 -2.03 0.83
N PHE A 157 -3.76 -1.54 -0.38
CA PHE A 157 -4.86 -0.60 -0.61
C PHE A 157 -6.25 -1.17 -0.29
N GLU A 158 -6.41 -2.48 -0.41
CA GLU A 158 -7.64 -3.23 -0.16
C GLU A 158 -8.08 -3.24 1.33
N HIS A 159 -7.19 -2.83 2.24
CA HIS A 159 -7.44 -2.80 3.68
C HIS A 159 -7.51 -1.40 4.26
N VAL A 160 -7.39 -0.37 3.42
CA VAL A 160 -7.40 1.03 3.84
C VAL A 160 -8.81 1.50 4.16
N GLU A 161 -9.01 2.07 5.35
CA GLU A 161 -10.30 2.63 5.78
C GLU A 161 -10.72 3.85 4.94
N ASN A 162 -9.77 4.75 4.64
CA ASN A 162 -10.01 5.96 3.87
C ASN A 162 -9.06 6.05 2.66
N PRO A 163 -9.39 5.38 1.54
CA PRO A 163 -8.52 5.35 0.35
C PRO A 163 -8.30 6.73 -0.25
N ILE A 164 -9.28 7.63 -0.17
CA ILE A 164 -9.16 9.00 -0.70
C ILE A 164 -8.11 9.78 0.09
N ASN A 165 -8.09 9.68 1.42
CA ASN A 165 -7.08 10.33 2.24
C ASN A 165 -5.66 9.80 1.92
N ILE A 166 -5.51 8.48 1.82
CA ILE A 166 -4.24 7.84 1.46
C ILE A 166 -3.72 8.31 0.09
N LEU A 167 -4.61 8.41 -0.91
CA LEU A 167 -4.26 8.92 -2.24
C LEU A 167 -3.86 10.40 -2.20
N ASN A 168 -4.58 11.23 -1.43
CA ASN A 168 -4.26 12.66 -1.28
C ASN A 168 -2.88 12.87 -0.65
N ILE A 169 -2.54 12.10 0.39
CA ILE A 169 -1.22 12.18 1.03
C ILE A 169 -0.14 11.71 0.07
N SER A 170 -0.37 10.59 -0.61
CA SER A 170 0.56 10.07 -1.62
C SER A 170 0.80 11.07 -2.74
N HIS A 171 -0.24 11.77 -3.19
CA HIS A 171 -0.13 12.80 -4.21
C HIS A 171 0.78 13.96 -3.77
N LYS A 172 0.69 14.40 -2.51
CA LYS A 172 1.58 15.44 -1.95
C LYS A 172 3.04 14.98 -1.86
N LEU A 173 3.25 13.70 -1.56
CA LEU A 173 4.59 13.09 -1.47
C LEU A 173 5.24 12.87 -2.84
N LEU A 174 4.43 12.67 -3.90
CA LEU A 174 4.91 12.54 -5.27
C LEU A 174 5.46 13.88 -5.78
N LYS A 175 6.59 13.80 -6.48
CA LYS A 175 7.13 14.93 -7.23
C LYS A 175 6.13 15.38 -8.29
N ASN A 176 5.88 16.69 -8.35
CA ASN A 176 5.21 17.30 -9.49
C ASN A 176 5.91 16.92 -10.80
N THR A 177 5.16 16.37 -11.73
CA THR A 177 5.60 16.15 -13.10
C THR A 177 5.65 17.50 -13.81
N ILE A 178 6.78 18.22 -13.69
CA ILE A 178 7.05 19.33 -14.59
C ILE A 178 7.29 18.69 -15.97
N ASN A 179 6.27 18.79 -16.82
CA ASN A 179 6.30 18.36 -18.21
C ASN A 179 7.60 18.82 -18.90
N SER A 180 8.56 17.89 -19.03
CA SER A 180 9.47 17.85 -20.15
C SER A 180 9.08 16.64 -20.99
N ASN A 181 7.99 16.82 -21.75
CA ASN A 181 7.58 16.00 -22.90
C ASN A 181 6.97 14.60 -22.64
N GLY A 182 5.91 14.50 -21.85
CA GLY A 182 5.07 13.29 -21.84
C GLY A 182 3.78 13.47 -21.06
N GLY A 183 2.72 13.86 -21.75
CA GLY A 183 1.50 14.40 -21.17
C GLY A 183 0.66 13.46 -20.30
N GLY A 184 -0.17 14.12 -19.50
CA GLY A 184 -1.21 13.54 -18.67
C GLY A 184 -1.54 14.47 -17.51
N ASP A 185 -1.96 15.71 -17.79
CA ASP A 185 -2.61 16.55 -16.79
C ASP A 185 -3.86 15.81 -16.31
N ILE A 186 -3.83 15.32 -15.08
CA ILE A 186 -5.04 14.95 -14.34
C ILE A 186 -5.32 16.12 -13.41
N SER A 187 -5.93 17.17 -13.98
CA SER A 187 -6.65 18.15 -13.18
C SER A 187 -7.88 17.46 -12.59
N LEU A 188 -7.84 17.18 -11.28
CA LEU A 188 -9.03 16.89 -10.48
C LEU A 188 -9.93 18.13 -10.36
#